data_AF-G8GTD1-F1
#
_entry.id   AF-G8GTD1-F1
#
_cell.length_a   1.000
_cell.length_b   1.000
_cell.length_c   1.000
_cell.angle_alpha   90.00
_cell.angle_beta   90.00
_cell.angle_gamma   90.00
#
_symmetry.space_group_name_H-M   'P 1'
#
loop_
_entity.id
_entity.type
_entity.pdbx_description
1 polymer ?
#
loop_
_entity_poly.entity_id
_entity_poly.type
_entity_poly.pdbx_seq_one_letter_code
_entity_poly.pdbx_strand_id
1 'polypeptide(L)'
;VGEKITRLIEYATNRSLPVIIVCASGGARMQEGSLSLMQMAKISSALYNYQLDKKLFYVAILTDPTTGGVTASFAMLGDIIIAEPNATIAFAGKRVIEQTLNTTVPEGSQTSEYLFEKGLFDLIVPR
;
A
#
# COMPACT_ATOMS: atom_id res chain seq x y z
N VAL A 1 -13.16 6.45 -1.38
CA VAL A 1 -12.67 5.03 -1.42
C VAL A 1 -12.31 4.54 -0.02
N GLY A 2 -11.58 5.32 0.78
CA GLY A 2 -11.15 4.86 2.11
C GLY A 2 -12.27 4.44 3.07
N GLU A 3 -13.44 5.07 3.01
CA GLU A 3 -14.64 4.60 3.74
C GLU A 3 -14.99 3.14 3.46
N LYS A 4 -14.98 2.72 2.19
CA LYS A 4 -15.33 1.33 1.82
C LYS A 4 -14.31 0.33 2.38
N ILE A 5 -13.03 0.69 2.34
CA ILE A 5 -11.95 -0.14 2.90
C ILE A 5 -12.07 -0.21 4.41
N THR A 6 -12.35 0.92 5.06
CA THR A 6 -12.55 0.98 6.52
C THR A 6 -13.70 0.08 6.95
N ARG A 7 -14.85 0.15 6.27
CA ARG A 7 -16.00 -0.72 6.54
C ARG A 7 -15.70 -2.20 6.30
N LEU A 8 -14.90 -2.53 5.28
CA LEU A 8 -14.46 -3.90 5.03
C LEU A 8 -13.65 -4.41 6.23
N ILE A 9 -12.69 -3.63 6.71
CA ILE A 9 -11.86 -3.97 7.87
C ILE A 9 -12.73 -4.12 9.11
N GLU A 10 -13.59 -3.14 9.42
CA GLU A 10 -14.49 -3.21 10.59
C GLU A 10 -15.45 -4.40 10.53
N TYR A 11 -15.99 -4.71 9.35
CA TYR A 11 -16.83 -5.89 9.15
C TYR A 11 -16.04 -7.18 9.44
N ALA A 12 -14.83 -7.28 8.92
CA ALA A 12 -13.94 -8.42 9.16
C ALA A 12 -13.54 -8.52 10.64
N THR A 13 -13.26 -7.39 11.32
CA THR A 13 -13.02 -7.30 12.76
C THR A 13 -14.17 -7.90 13.56
N ASN A 14 -15.41 -7.51 13.23
CA ASN A 14 -16.61 -7.97 13.95
C ASN A 14 -16.91 -9.45 13.71
N ARG A 15 -16.50 -9.99 12.55
CA ARG A 15 -16.71 -11.39 12.18
C ARG A 15 -15.50 -12.29 12.38
N SER A 16 -14.38 -11.73 12.87
CA SER A 16 -13.11 -12.45 13.02
C SER A 16 -12.65 -13.12 11.72
N LEU A 17 -12.73 -12.40 10.61
CA LEU A 17 -12.35 -12.89 9.28
C LEU A 17 -11.00 -12.32 8.87
N PRO A 18 -10.17 -13.08 8.11
CA PRO A 18 -8.98 -12.55 7.47
C PRO A 18 -9.35 -11.51 6.39
N VAL A 19 -8.44 -10.58 6.12
CA VAL A 19 -8.60 -9.53 5.11
C VAL A 19 -7.49 -9.65 4.07
N ILE A 20 -7.86 -9.56 2.79
CA ILE A 20 -6.92 -9.46 1.68
C ILE A 20 -7.29 -8.21 0.88
N ILE A 21 -6.31 -7.32 0.65
CA ILE A 21 -6.51 -6.11 -0.14
C ILE A 21 -5.54 -6.11 -1.30
N VAL A 22 -6.10 -6.05 -2.52
CA VAL A 22 -5.34 -5.81 -3.75
C VAL A 22 -5.20 -4.30 -3.95
N CYS A 23 -3.97 -3.82 -3.94
CA CYS A 23 -3.62 -2.41 -4.02
C CYS A 23 -3.24 -2.07 -5.47
N ALA A 24 -3.94 -1.07 -6.03
CA ALA A 24 -3.60 -0.41 -7.28
C ALA A 24 -3.96 1.08 -7.14
N SER A 25 -2.95 1.94 -7.15
CA SER A 25 -3.12 3.39 -7.02
C SER A 25 -1.94 4.16 -7.59
N GLY A 26 -2.26 5.24 -8.31
CA GLY A 26 -1.28 6.26 -8.72
C GLY A 26 -1.06 7.38 -7.69
N GLY A 27 -1.64 7.28 -6.49
CA GLY A 27 -1.49 8.25 -5.41
C GLY A 27 -2.81 8.73 -4.80
N ALA A 28 -2.75 9.86 -4.10
CA ALA A 28 -3.92 10.46 -3.46
C ALA A 28 -4.81 11.18 -4.49
N ARG A 29 -6.13 11.11 -4.30
CA ARG A 29 -7.09 11.83 -5.15
C ARG A 29 -7.11 13.32 -4.78
N MET A 30 -6.32 14.12 -5.49
CA MET A 30 -6.12 15.54 -5.17
C MET A 30 -7.41 16.38 -5.19
N GLN A 31 -8.44 15.94 -5.92
CA GLN A 31 -9.74 16.61 -6.01
C GLN A 31 -10.49 16.65 -4.66
N GLU A 32 -10.19 15.69 -3.77
CA GLU A 32 -10.77 15.66 -2.41
C GLU A 32 -9.83 16.34 -1.38
N GLY A 33 -8.68 16.88 -1.80
CA GLY A 33 -7.75 17.64 -0.98
C GLY A 33 -7.31 16.89 0.28
N SER A 34 -7.40 17.56 1.44
CA SER A 34 -7.01 16.98 2.74
C SER A 34 -7.85 15.75 3.12
N LEU A 35 -9.08 15.60 2.61
CA LEU A 35 -9.89 14.42 2.89
C LEU A 35 -9.25 13.15 2.34
N SER A 36 -8.59 13.22 1.17
CA SER A 36 -7.82 12.11 0.62
C SER A 36 -6.65 11.71 1.51
N LEU A 37 -5.94 12.70 2.07
CA LEU A 37 -4.84 12.44 3.00
C LEU A 37 -5.36 11.76 4.28
N MET A 38 -6.47 12.26 4.83
CA MET A 38 -7.06 11.69 6.05
C MET A 38 -7.55 10.25 5.86
N GLN A 39 -7.84 9.80 4.63
CA GLN A 39 -8.15 8.39 4.40
C GLN A 39 -7.01 7.46 4.79
N MET A 40 -5.75 7.89 4.65
CA MET A 40 -4.59 7.08 5.06
C MET A 40 -4.65 6.81 6.56
N ALA A 41 -4.77 7.86 7.36
CA ALA A 41 -4.87 7.76 8.82
C ALA A 41 -6.09 6.93 9.25
N LYS A 42 -7.24 7.14 8.60
CA LYS A 42 -8.47 6.41 8.89
C LYS A 42 -8.33 4.90 8.68
N ILE A 43 -7.83 4.48 7.52
CA ILE A 43 -7.69 3.06 7.21
C ILE A 43 -6.63 2.42 8.11
N SER A 44 -5.48 3.07 8.29
CA SER A 44 -4.42 2.57 9.16
C SER A 44 -4.88 2.41 10.62
N SER A 45 -5.71 3.33 11.13
CA SER A 45 -6.27 3.23 12.48
C SER A 45 -7.24 2.05 12.61
N ALA A 46 -8.11 1.81 11.62
CA ALA A 46 -8.99 0.65 11.62
C ALA A 46 -8.20 -0.66 11.56
N LEU A 47 -7.13 -0.69 10.75
CA LEU A 47 -6.26 -1.85 10.60
C LEU A 47 -5.45 -2.14 11.88
N TYR A 48 -4.98 -1.11 12.57
CA TYR A 48 -4.31 -1.23 13.87
C TYR A 48 -5.19 -1.96 14.89
N ASN A 49 -6.46 -1.55 15.03
CA ASN A 49 -7.41 -2.23 15.92
C ASN A 49 -7.68 -3.67 15.47
N TYR A 50 -7.79 -3.91 14.15
CA TYR A 50 -7.99 -5.24 13.57
C TYR A 50 -6.83 -6.20 13.91
N GLN A 51 -5.57 -5.76 13.79
CA GLN A 51 -4.39 -6.59 14.07
C GLN A 51 -4.11 -6.72 15.57
N LEU A 52 -4.15 -5.64 16.35
CA LEU A 52 -3.70 -5.69 17.75
C LEU A 52 -4.79 -6.17 18.71
N ASP A 53 -6.01 -5.64 18.59
CA ASP A 53 -7.07 -5.98 19.54
C ASP A 53 -7.68 -7.35 19.24
N LYS A 54 -7.74 -7.73 17.96
CA LYS A 54 -8.35 -8.99 17.51
C LYS A 54 -7.36 -10.03 17.02
N LYS A 55 -6.09 -9.69 16.80
CA LYS A 55 -5.05 -10.62 16.30
C LYS A 55 -5.44 -11.31 15.00
N LEU A 56 -6.10 -10.56 14.12
CA LEU A 56 -6.58 -11.06 12.83
C LEU A 56 -5.55 -10.81 11.72
N PHE A 57 -5.57 -11.68 10.72
CA PHE A 57 -4.56 -11.73 9.68
C PHE A 57 -4.92 -10.87 8.46
N TYR A 58 -3.98 -10.06 8.00
CA TYR A 58 -4.12 -9.15 6.87
C TYR A 58 -3.02 -9.38 5.82
N VAL A 59 -3.43 -9.58 4.58
CA VAL A 59 -2.53 -9.67 3.42
C VAL A 59 -2.72 -8.47 2.50
N ALA A 60 -1.62 -7.78 2.19
CA ALA A 60 -1.59 -6.74 1.17
C ALA A 60 -0.98 -7.31 -0.12
N ILE A 61 -1.70 -7.18 -1.24
CA ILE A 61 -1.20 -7.55 -2.56
C ILE A 61 -0.93 -6.28 -3.35
N LEU A 62 0.33 -6.01 -3.67
CA LEU A 62 0.79 -4.83 -4.39
C LEU A 62 0.81 -5.13 -5.89
N THR A 63 0.00 -4.40 -6.64
CA THR A 63 -0.10 -4.54 -8.10
C THR A 63 0.35 -3.25 -8.78
N ASP A 64 0.57 -3.30 -10.10
CA ASP A 64 1.05 -2.16 -10.87
C ASP A 64 -0.08 -1.16 -11.19
N PRO A 65 0.07 0.15 -10.87
CA PRO A 65 1.04 0.74 -9.96
C PRO A 65 0.51 0.79 -8.51
N THR A 66 1.39 0.77 -7.51
CA THR A 66 1.05 1.07 -6.11
C THR A 66 1.94 2.19 -5.59
N THR A 67 1.45 3.43 -5.63
CA THR A 67 2.25 4.61 -5.29
C THR A 67 1.61 5.58 -4.29
N GLY A 68 2.44 6.47 -3.75
CA GLY A 68 2.01 7.61 -2.95
C GLY A 68 1.40 7.22 -1.61
N GLY A 69 0.25 7.82 -1.31
CA GLY A 69 -0.42 7.64 -0.03
C GLY A 69 -0.87 6.21 0.25
N VAL A 70 -1.13 5.40 -0.78
CA VAL A 70 -1.51 3.99 -0.58
C VAL A 70 -0.31 3.18 -0.10
N THR A 71 0.84 3.32 -0.75
CA THR A 71 2.12 2.70 -0.34
C THR A 71 2.54 3.15 1.06
N ALA A 72 2.35 4.43 1.40
CA ALA A 72 2.65 4.97 2.74
C ALA A 72 1.55 4.72 3.79
N SER A 73 0.59 3.83 3.52
CA SER A 73 -0.44 3.46 4.49
C SER A 73 -0.74 1.96 4.43
N PHE A 74 -2.00 1.57 4.25
CA PHE A 74 -2.47 0.21 4.42
C PHE A 74 -1.82 -0.83 3.48
N ALA A 75 -1.21 -0.41 2.38
CA ALA A 75 -0.50 -1.33 1.49
C ALA A 75 0.79 -1.91 2.12
N MET A 76 1.41 -1.19 3.06
CA MET A 76 2.67 -1.60 3.73
C MET A 76 2.46 -1.97 5.20
N LEU A 77 1.21 -2.24 5.61
CA LEU A 77 0.85 -2.65 6.97
C LEU A 77 0.33 -4.11 7.01
N GLY A 78 0.57 -4.88 5.95
CA GLY A 78 0.24 -6.30 5.89
C GLY A 78 1.03 -7.12 6.90
N ASP A 79 0.41 -8.17 7.45
CA ASP A 79 1.16 -9.25 8.12
C ASP A 79 2.00 -10.03 7.10
N ILE A 80 1.47 -10.15 5.87
CA ILE A 80 2.22 -10.56 4.68
C ILE A 80 1.94 -9.55 3.57
N ILE A 81 3.00 -9.10 2.91
CA ILE A 81 2.97 -8.22 1.75
C ILE A 81 3.48 -9.01 0.54
N ILE A 82 2.64 -9.12 -0.48
CA ILE A 82 2.93 -9.82 -1.72
C ILE A 82 2.97 -8.80 -2.85
N ALA A 83 3.95 -8.86 -3.74
CA ALA A 83 3.99 -8.05 -4.95
C ALA A 83 3.78 -8.90 -6.22
N GLU A 84 3.17 -8.32 -7.25
CA GLU A 84 3.19 -8.90 -8.59
C GLU A 84 4.52 -8.58 -9.30
N PRO A 85 5.03 -9.46 -10.19
CA PRO A 85 6.24 -9.20 -10.97
C PRO A 85 6.14 -7.92 -11.80
N ASN A 86 7.26 -7.21 -11.94
CA ASN A 86 7.40 -5.93 -12.63
C ASN A 86 6.49 -4.79 -12.11
N ALA A 87 5.90 -4.90 -10.93
CA ALA A 87 5.01 -3.87 -10.41
C ALA A 87 5.78 -2.61 -9.98
N THR A 88 5.28 -1.43 -10.34
CA THR A 88 5.82 -0.15 -9.88
C THR A 88 5.30 0.17 -8.50
N ILE A 89 6.18 0.12 -7.49
CA ILE A 89 5.86 0.40 -6.09
C ILE A 89 6.73 1.56 -5.62
N ALA A 90 6.12 2.67 -5.18
CA ALA A 90 6.90 3.84 -4.77
C ALA A 90 6.14 4.84 -3.91
N PHE A 91 6.78 5.43 -2.90
CA PHE A 91 6.19 6.58 -2.21
C PHE A 91 6.16 7.82 -3.12
N ALA A 92 7.30 8.22 -3.67
CA ALA A 92 7.40 9.33 -4.61
C ALA A 92 7.64 8.81 -6.03
N GLY A 93 6.96 9.38 -7.02
CA GLY A 93 7.18 9.01 -8.42
C GLY A 93 8.56 9.44 -8.91
N LYS A 94 9.15 8.65 -9.82
CA LYS A 94 10.45 8.90 -10.46
C LYS A 94 10.69 10.37 -10.82
N ARG A 95 9.75 10.98 -11.53
CA ARG A 95 9.82 12.39 -11.97
C ARG A 95 10.06 13.37 -10.80
N VAL A 96 9.37 13.18 -9.68
CA VAL A 96 9.50 14.08 -8.51
C VAL A 96 10.87 13.93 -7.87
N ILE A 97 11.39 12.71 -7.79
CA ILE A 97 12.72 12.42 -7.23
C ILE A 97 13.80 13.09 -8.10
N GLU A 98 13.74 12.91 -9.42
CA GLU A 98 14.71 13.48 -10.36
C GLU A 98 14.71 15.01 -10.33
N GLN A 99 13.53 15.63 -10.29
CA GLN A 99 13.41 17.09 -10.19
C GLN A 99 13.94 17.64 -8.86
N THR A 100 13.83 16.88 -7.78
CA THR A 100 14.25 17.32 -6.43
C THR A 100 15.75 17.14 -6.22
N LEU A 101 16.31 16.02 -6.68
CA LEU A 101 17.72 15.67 -6.48
C LEU A 101 18.62 16.13 -7.62
N ASN A 102 18.04 16.55 -8.75
CA ASN A 102 18.74 16.93 -9.97
C ASN A 102 19.69 15.82 -10.47
N THR A 103 19.27 14.56 -10.27
CA THR A 103 19.98 13.34 -10.67
C THR A 103 19.00 12.37 -11.31
N THR A 104 19.49 11.48 -12.17
CA THR A 104 18.67 10.43 -12.79
C THR A 104 18.39 9.32 -11.79
N VAL A 105 17.14 8.89 -11.72
CA VAL A 105 16.77 7.72 -10.92
C VAL A 105 17.11 6.47 -11.74
N PRO A 106 17.91 5.53 -11.21
CA PRO A 106 18.26 4.31 -11.90
C PRO A 106 17.02 3.58 -12.42
N GLU A 107 17.11 3.08 -13.65
CA GLU A 107 16.04 2.27 -14.22
C GLU A 107 15.81 1.02 -13.36
N GLY A 108 14.54 0.65 -13.18
CA GLY A 108 14.17 -0.48 -12.33
C GLY A 108 14.16 -0.21 -10.83
N SER A 109 14.62 0.95 -10.32
CA SER A 109 14.73 1.19 -8.86
C SER A 109 13.41 1.21 -8.08
N GLN A 110 12.28 1.21 -8.78
CA GLN A 110 10.92 1.20 -8.21
C GLN A 110 10.13 -0.06 -8.60
N THR A 111 10.80 -1.05 -9.20
CA THR A 111 10.20 -2.34 -9.56
C THR A 111 10.11 -3.26 -8.36
N SER A 112 9.15 -4.18 -8.41
CA SER A 112 9.00 -5.23 -7.40
C SER A 112 10.29 -6.02 -7.16
N GLU A 113 11.03 -6.34 -8.21
CA GLU A 113 12.26 -7.15 -8.14
C GLU A 113 13.35 -6.41 -7.37
N TYR A 114 13.58 -5.14 -7.71
CA TYR A 114 14.57 -4.32 -7.01
C TYR A 114 14.21 -4.10 -5.55
N LEU A 115 12.92 -3.85 -5.25
CA LEU A 115 12.47 -3.57 -3.89
C LEU A 115 12.40 -4.83 -3.01
N PHE A 116 12.19 -6.00 -3.61
CA PHE A 116 12.27 -7.27 -2.92
C PHE A 116 13.68 -7.55 -2.39
N GLU A 117 14.72 -7.25 -3.19
CA GLU A 117 16.12 -7.34 -2.73
C GLU A 117 16.44 -6.39 -1.57
N LYS A 118 15.63 -5.34 -1.38
CA LYS A 118 15.73 -4.40 -0.25
C LYS A 118 14.88 -4.80 0.96
N GLY A 119 14.15 -5.91 0.87
CA GLY A 119 13.33 -6.43 1.96
C GLY A 119 12.03 -5.66 2.22
N LEU A 120 11.45 -5.03 1.19
CA LEU A 120 10.20 -4.26 1.35
C LEU A 120 8.95 -5.14 1.48
N PHE A 121 8.97 -6.39 1.01
CA PHE A 121 7.83 -7.29 1.04
C PHE A 121 8.28 -8.75 1.01
N ASP A 122 7.37 -9.65 1.36
CA ASP A 122 7.67 -11.04 1.70
C ASP A 122 7.78 -11.96 0.47
N LEU A 123 7.00 -11.69 -0.58
CA LEU A 123 6.89 -12.56 -1.75
C LEU A 123 6.68 -11.76 -3.04
N ILE A 124 7.21 -12.29 -4.16
CA ILE A 124 6.78 -11.92 -5.52
C ILE A 124 6.05 -13.12 -6.11
N VAL A 125 4.79 -12.94 -6.54
CA VAL A 125 3.94 -14.04 -7.04
C VAL A 125 3.30 -13.67 -8.38
N PRO A 126 3.52 -14.45 -9.46
CA PRO A 126 2.82 -14.24 -10.73
C PRO A 126 1.33 -14.58 -10.61
N ARG A 127 0.49 -13.88 -11.37
CA ARG A 127 -0.96 -14.07 -11.38
C ARG A 127 -1.39 -15.35 -12.11
#